data_AF-A0A2P2D9U7-F1
#
_entry.id   AF-A0A2P2D9U7-F1
#
_cell.length_a   1.000
_cell.length_b   1.000
_cell.length_c   1.000
_cell.angle_alpha   90.00
_cell.angle_beta   90.00
_cell.angle_gamma   90.00
#
_symmetry.space_group_name_H-M   'P 1'
#
loop_
_entity.id
_entity.type
_entity.pdbx_description
1 polymer ?
#
loop_
_entity_poly.entity_id
_entity_poly.type
_entity_poly.pdbx_seq_one_letter_code
_entity_poly.pdbx_strand_id
1 'polypeptide(L)'
;MVELGSPKSLVGVRFSPALPTTEYRIRETGQGSMKATSFIQECKAELEKVHWPTRQEVVSSTVVVLVTVFIFSLFLSASDFVFLKLLKWFWALGT
;
A
#
# COMPACT_ATOMS: atom_id res chain seq x y z
N MET A 1 45.30 -48.31 -11.87
CA MET A 1 45.00 -47.23 -10.91
C MET A 1 43.97 -46.31 -11.56
N VAL A 2 42.71 -46.75 -11.51
CA VAL A 2 41.52 -46.13 -12.10
C VAL A 2 40.84 -45.31 -11.01
N GLU A 3 40.44 -44.08 -11.31
CA GLU A 3 39.38 -43.29 -10.63
C GLU A 3 39.12 -42.06 -11.53
N LEU A 4 38.32 -42.20 -12.59
CA LEU A 4 36.90 -41.78 -12.67
C LEU A 4 36.67 -40.27 -12.50
N GLY A 5 36.35 -39.62 -13.60
CA GLY A 5 35.66 -38.34 -13.58
C GLY A 5 34.22 -38.48 -13.07
N SER A 6 33.73 -37.39 -12.48
CA SER A 6 32.34 -37.01 -12.13
C SER A 6 32.26 -36.57 -10.65
N PRO A 7 31.30 -35.74 -10.18
CA PRO A 7 30.37 -34.82 -10.85
C PRO A 7 30.44 -33.38 -10.29
N LYS A 8 29.93 -32.41 -11.07
CA LYS A 8 29.49 -31.11 -10.54
C LYS A 8 28.22 -31.31 -9.70
N SER A 9 28.39 -31.49 -8.40
CA SER A 9 27.31 -31.45 -7.40
C SER A 9 28.04 -31.21 -6.07
N LEU A 10 27.61 -30.36 -5.15
CA LEU A 10 26.29 -30.22 -4.60
C LEU A 10 26.22 -28.84 -3.94
N VAL A 11 25.23 -28.05 -4.34
CA VAL A 11 24.37 -27.29 -3.42
C VAL A 11 25.13 -26.64 -2.25
N GLY A 12 25.72 -25.47 -2.52
CA GLY A 12 26.23 -24.54 -1.51
C GLY A 12 25.11 -23.86 -0.72
N VAL A 13 24.18 -24.64 -0.18
CA VAL A 13 23.16 -24.17 0.77
C VAL A 13 23.60 -24.65 2.14
N ARG A 14 24.50 -23.90 2.77
CA ARG A 14 24.71 -24.00 4.22
C ARG A 14 23.55 -23.30 4.93
N PHE A 15 22.37 -23.90 4.87
CA PHE A 15 21.27 -23.55 5.77
C PHE A 15 21.26 -24.56 6.90
N SER A 16 21.92 -24.23 8.00
CA SER A 16 21.72 -24.91 9.27
C SER A 16 22.04 -23.96 10.42
N PRO A 17 21.08 -23.13 10.88
CA PRO A 17 21.15 -22.62 12.24
C PRO A 17 20.67 -23.74 13.18
N ALA A 18 21.63 -24.37 13.87
CA ALA A 18 21.32 -25.11 15.08
C ALA A 18 20.71 -24.11 16.07
N LEU A 19 19.48 -24.34 16.51
CA LEU A 19 18.87 -23.56 17.58
C LEU A 19 19.59 -23.93 18.89
N PRO A 20 20.34 -23.02 19.54
CA PRO A 20 20.73 -23.26 20.92
C PRO A 20 19.45 -23.14 21.77
N THR A 21 18.96 -24.27 22.26
CA THR A 21 18.02 -24.34 23.38
C THR A 21 18.74 -23.81 24.63
N THR A 22 18.82 -22.48 24.74
CA THR A 22 19.31 -21.84 25.95
C THR A 22 18.49 -20.58 26.18
N GLU A 23 17.65 -20.68 27.20
CA GLU A 23 16.97 -19.60 27.91
C GLU A 23 16.35 -18.50 27.03
N TYR A 24 15.10 -18.72 26.60
CA TYR A 24 14.17 -17.60 26.45
C TYR A 24 13.81 -17.07 27.84
N ARG A 25 14.80 -16.48 28.52
CA ARG A 25 14.59 -15.71 29.73
C ARG A 25 13.86 -14.46 29.29
N ILE A 26 12.53 -14.47 29.44
CA ILE A 26 11.69 -13.28 29.34
C ILE A 26 12.32 -12.23 30.26
N ARG A 27 13.07 -11.31 29.66
CA ARG A 27 13.50 -10.09 30.32
C ARG A 27 12.22 -9.28 30.47
N GLU A 28 11.63 -9.33 31.67
CA GLU A 28 10.58 -8.41 32.08
C GLU A 28 11.05 -6.99 31.74
N THR A 29 10.48 -6.45 30.66
CA THR A 29 10.85 -5.16 30.13
C THR A 29 10.11 -4.12 30.96
N GLY A 30 10.65 -3.81 32.14
CA GLY A 30 10.39 -2.55 32.86
C GLY A 30 11.05 -1.34 32.15
N GLN A 31 11.01 -1.31 30.81
CA GLN A 31 11.64 -0.31 29.94
C GLN A 31 10.73 0.04 28.75
N GLY A 32 9.40 0.06 28.95
CA GLY A 32 8.46 0.46 27.90
C GLY A 32 8.73 1.87 27.35
N SER A 33 9.23 2.78 28.20
CA SER A 33 9.52 4.17 27.83
C SER A 33 10.75 4.32 26.90
N MET A 34 11.85 3.59 27.17
CA MET A 34 13.06 3.70 26.34
C MET A 34 12.89 3.04 24.96
N LYS A 35 12.22 1.88 24.88
CA LYS A 35 11.96 1.20 23.60
C LYS A 35 10.98 1.97 22.71
N ALA A 36 9.93 2.54 23.30
CA ALA A 36 8.96 3.36 22.54
C ALA A 36 9.61 4.64 21.99
N THR A 37 10.51 5.27 22.75
CA THR A 37 11.23 6.46 22.30
C THR A 37 12.15 6.15 21.12
N SER A 38 12.90 5.03 21.17
CA SER A 38 13.72 4.57 20.04
C SER A 38 12.88 4.25 18.81
N PHE A 39 11.74 3.57 18.97
CA PHE A 39 10.82 3.27 17.87
C PHE A 39 10.24 4.54 17.21
N ILE A 40 9.85 5.56 17.98
CA ILE A 40 9.37 6.84 17.44
C ILE A 40 10.49 7.58 16.69
N GLN A 41 11.74 7.50 17.17
CA GLN A 41 12.89 8.09 16.47
C GLN A 41 13.17 7.40 15.14
N GLU A 42 13.11 6.05 15.11
CA GLU A 42 13.24 5.26 13.88
C GLU A 42 12.10 5.56 12.90
N CYS A 43 10.85 5.64 13.37
CA CYS A 43 9.70 6.03 12.54
C CYS A 43 9.84 7.46 12.00
N LYS A 44 10.33 8.40 12.79
CA LYS A 44 10.56 9.79 12.34
C LYS A 44 11.62 9.85 11.23
N ALA A 45 12.72 9.12 11.39
CA ALA A 45 13.78 9.04 10.39
C ALA A 45 13.29 8.42 9.06
N GLU A 46 12.36 7.46 9.13
CA GLU A 46 11.74 6.89 7.93
C GLU A 46 10.69 7.82 7.31
N LEU A 47 9.90 8.53 8.12
CA LEU A 47 8.91 9.51 7.66
C LEU A 47 9.55 10.73 6.97
N GLU A 48 10.80 11.07 7.28
CA GLU A 48 11.56 12.09 6.56
C GLU A 48 11.98 11.64 5.15
N LYS A 49 12.04 10.33 4.88
CA LYS A 49 12.28 9.80 3.52
C LYS A 49 11.04 9.85 2.65
N VAL A 50 9.86 10.00 3.25
CA VAL A 50 8.61 10.22 2.51
C VAL A 50 8.72 11.59 1.86
N HIS A 51 8.63 11.62 0.52
CA HIS A 51 8.52 12.89 -0.17
C HIS A 51 7.21 13.53 0.29
N TRP A 52 7.27 14.53 1.17
CA TRP A 52 6.10 15.31 1.50
C TRP A 52 5.96 16.35 0.39
N PRO A 53 5.03 16.15 -0.55
CA PRO A 53 4.89 17.02 -1.70
C PRO A 53 4.69 18.45 -1.22
N THR A 54 5.27 19.41 -1.93
CA THR A 54 5.13 20.82 -1.54
C THR A 54 3.66 21.22 -1.68
N ARG A 55 3.20 22.19 -0.88
CA ARG A 55 1.77 22.61 -0.88
C ARG A 55 1.25 22.96 -2.29
N GLN A 56 2.12 23.45 -3.17
CA GLN A 56 1.79 23.79 -4.55
C GLN A 56 1.51 22.55 -5.41
N GLU A 57 2.25 21.45 -5.23
CA GLU A 57 2.03 20.19 -5.97
C GLU A 57 0.71 19.54 -5.56
N VAL A 58 0.40 19.58 -4.26
CA VAL A 58 -0.88 19.07 -3.72
C VAL A 58 -2.06 19.88 -4.28
N VAL A 59 -1.93 21.20 -4.35
CA VAL A 59 -2.96 22.06 -4.93
C VAL A 59 -3.12 21.77 -6.43
N SER A 60 -2.01 21.70 -7.19
CA SER A 60 -2.05 21.44 -8.63
C SER A 60 -2.72 20.11 -8.96
N SER A 61 -2.42 19.05 -8.20
CA SER A 61 -3.02 17.73 -8.40
C SER A 61 -4.51 17.71 -8.01
N THR A 62 -4.89 18.41 -6.94
CA THR A 62 -6.29 18.50 -6.50
C THR A 62 -7.14 19.32 -7.48
N VAL A 63 -6.60 20.38 -8.08
CA VAL A 63 -7.31 21.21 -9.07
C VAL A 63 -7.75 20.37 -10.28
N VAL A 64 -6.88 19.50 -10.79
CA VAL A 64 -7.22 18.60 -11.90
C VAL A 64 -8.38 17.67 -11.52
N VAL A 65 -8.36 17.12 -10.30
CA VAL A 65 -9.46 16.28 -9.80
C VAL A 65 -10.77 17.06 -9.71
N LEU A 66 -10.74 18.30 -9.19
CA LEU A 66 -11.93 19.15 -9.10
C LEU A 66 -12.54 19.43 -10.47
N VAL A 67 -11.71 19.74 -11.48
CA VAL A 67 -12.18 19.95 -12.86
C VAL A 67 -12.81 18.67 -13.42
N THR A 68 -12.20 17.52 -13.17
CA THR A 68 -12.70 16.23 -13.67
C THR A 68 -14.04 15.87 -13.04
N VAL A 69 -14.18 16.04 -11.72
CA VAL A 69 -15.45 15.80 -11.00
C VAL A 69 -16.54 16.77 -11.47
N PHE A 70 -16.18 18.02 -11.77
CA PHE A 70 -17.13 18.99 -12.32
C PHE A 70 -17.68 18.55 -13.68
N ILE A 71 -16.82 18.05 -14.57
CA ILE A 71 -17.24 17.52 -15.88
C ILE A 71 -18.15 16.30 -15.69
N PHE A 72 -17.78 15.37 -14.80
CA PHE A 72 -18.63 14.20 -14.51
C PHE A 72 -19.96 14.58 -13.87
N SER A 73 -20.00 15.58 -13.00
CA SER A 73 -21.25 16.09 -12.41
C SER A 73 -22.19 16.61 -13.50
N LEU A 74 -21.67 17.36 -14.47
CA LEU A 74 -22.47 17.88 -15.58
C LEU A 74 -22.96 16.75 -16.50
N PHE A 75 -22.09 15.78 -16.79
CA PHE A 75 -22.42 14.60 -17.59
C PHE A 75 -23.51 13.75 -16.94
N LEU A 76 -23.36 13.42 -15.66
CA LEU A 76 -24.36 12.65 -14.90
C LEU A 76 -25.68 13.41 -14.84
N SER A 77 -25.64 14.71 -14.51
CA SER A 77 -26.85 15.53 -14.47
C SER A 77 -27.61 15.50 -15.81
N ALA A 78 -26.92 15.67 -16.94
CA ALA A 78 -27.53 15.56 -18.26
C ALA A 78 -28.10 14.15 -18.50
N SER A 79 -27.37 13.11 -18.12
CA SER A 79 -27.80 11.72 -18.24
C SER A 79 -29.07 11.45 -17.43
N ASP A 80 -29.14 11.93 -16.18
CA ASP A 80 -30.31 11.81 -15.31
C ASP A 80 -31.56 12.44 -15.96
N PHE A 81 -31.42 13.64 -16.56
CA PHE A 81 -32.53 14.27 -17.29
C PHE A 81 -33.00 13.46 -18.50
N VAL A 82 -32.07 12.84 -19.23
CA VAL A 82 -32.40 11.98 -20.38
C VAL A 82 -33.16 10.73 -19.92
N PHE A 83 -32.68 10.06 -18.86
CA PHE A 83 -33.35 8.89 -18.29
C PHE A 83 -34.76 9.23 -17.80
N LEU A 84 -34.94 10.34 -17.08
CA LEU A 84 -36.26 10.76 -16.61
C LEU A 84 -37.24 11.01 -17.76
N LYS A 85 -36.79 11.65 -18.85
CA LYS A 85 -37.63 11.86 -20.03
C LYS A 85 -37.98 10.55 -20.73
N LEU A 86 -37.01 9.65 -20.91
CA LEU A 86 -37.25 8.34 -21.52
C LEU A 86 -38.23 7.50 -20.71
N LEU A 87 -38.04 7.43 -19.38
CA LEU A 87 -38.92 6.65 -18.50
C LEU A 87 -40.34 7.20 -18.50
N LYS A 88 -40.51 8.53 -18.47
CA LYS A 88 -41.84 9.16 -18.57
C LYS A 88 -42.52 8.86 -19.90
N TRP A 89 -41.78 8.96 -21.00
CA TRP A 89 -42.32 8.64 -22.32
C TRP A 89 -42.70 7.16 -22.43
N PHE A 90 -41.85 6.27 -21.93
CA PHE A 90 -42.10 4.83 -21.91
C PHE A 90 -43.33 4.48 -21.06
N TRP A 91 -43.46 5.09 -19.88
CA TRP A 91 -44.59 4.86 -19.00
C TRP A 91 -45.91 5.37 -19.59
N ALA A 92 -45.89 6.55 -20.22
CA ALA A 92 -47.06 7.13 -20.89
C ALA A 92 -47.51 6.38 -22.15
N LEU A 93 -46.66 5.52 -22.73
CA LEU A 93 -47.00 4.70 -23.89
C LEU A 93 -47.77 3.41 -23.49
N GLY A 94 -47.64 2.98 -22.23
CA GLY A 94 -48.23 1.74 -21.71
C GLY A 94 -49.51 1.89 -20.90
N THR A 95 -49.91 3.13 -20.54
CA THR A 95 -51.21 3.49 -19.97
C THR A 95 -52.12 4.04 -21.05
#